data_AF-A0A397Y234-F1
#
_entry.id   AF-A0A397Y234-F1
#
_cell.length_a   1.000
_cell.length_b   1.000
_cell.length_c   1.000
_cell.angle_alpha   90.00
_cell.angle_beta   90.00
_cell.angle_gamma   90.00
#
_symmetry.space_group_name_H-M   'P 1'
#
loop_
_entity.id
_entity.type
_entity.pdbx_description
1 polymer ?
#
loop_
_entity_poly.entity_id
_entity_poly.type
_entity_poly.pdbx_seq_one_letter_code
_entity_poly.pdbx_strand_id
1 'polypeptide(L)'
;MAITTNVLATSNAVKLDAVTVSFISSFPGKLNHFLARRLPQSTTRRVQTSCCYRETSLKAVTLFEMPETETSSVSDGVEILRFLKGKNYLVTGAFGFLGKGKTKPKTGFSCCPSKLIFGLMFLFLFFVAVLIEKLLRVSPEIGKIFLLIKSADQESANRRLYDEIISSDLFKLLKKMHGSSYEAFMKSKLIPVTGDIGEDNLGIESVTSAKISGEIDVIISCAGRTTFDDRYDFALNVNALGPGRLLRFGKGCKNLKLFLHFSTAYATGKKEGTILETPLCIGENITCDLNIESELKLASEAVRKLHGNEEIKNLKELGMKRAQHYGWENTYTFTKAMGESVIHNQRGDLPVVIIRPSVIESSYKEPFPGWLQGIRMSDPIILAYGKGQISDFWGDYKSLMDIIPVDMVVNATIAAMAKHSRGVSELKVYNVTSSSHANPLRVGELMNLSHQHLCDSPLTETFMELERMKFHSSLEGFTSSIFNRIAKHERGDADSHTALSMKGKRKLDYFVSLARTYEPYTFFQARFDDTNTKRLIQELSVEEGKMFEFDISGIDWEHYIVNVHLPGLKRELFTERSR
;
A
#
# COMPACT_ATOMS: atom_id res chain seq x y z
N MET A 1 7.54 -21.47 62.07
CA MET A 1 7.54 -20.82 63.39
C MET A 1 6.91 -19.45 63.24
N ALA A 2 6.28 -18.92 64.29
CA ALA A 2 5.58 -17.61 64.33
C ALA A 2 4.37 -17.44 63.38
N ILE A 3 3.23 -17.10 63.98
CA ILE A 3 2.01 -16.62 63.33
C ILE A 3 1.75 -15.22 63.90
N THR A 4 1.41 -14.24 63.07
CA THR A 4 0.56 -13.13 63.52
C THR A 4 -0.20 -12.49 62.37
N THR A 5 -1.53 -12.53 62.45
CA THR A 5 -2.45 -11.64 61.75
C THR A 5 -2.42 -10.23 62.36
N ASN A 6 -2.93 -9.23 61.64
CA ASN A 6 -3.64 -8.13 62.28
C ASN A 6 -4.74 -7.57 61.37
N VAL A 7 -5.81 -7.04 61.97
CA VAL A 7 -7.07 -6.65 61.31
C VAL A 7 -7.59 -5.35 61.93
N LEU A 8 -8.07 -4.42 61.09
CA LEU A 8 -8.96 -3.27 61.36
C LEU A 8 -9.50 -2.83 59.97
N ALA A 9 -10.80 -2.65 59.66
CA ALA A 9 -12.01 -2.23 60.41
C ALA A 9 -11.92 -0.74 60.85
N THR A 10 -12.94 0.13 60.81
CA THR A 10 -14.43 0.07 60.63
C THR A 10 -14.93 1.33 59.85
N SER A 11 -16.20 1.56 59.45
CA SER A 11 -17.36 0.75 59.01
C SER A 11 -18.47 1.67 58.43
N ASN A 12 -19.56 1.07 57.88
CA ASN A 12 -20.98 1.52 57.76
C ASN A 12 -21.51 1.48 56.31
N ALA A 13 -22.61 0.82 55.92
CA ALA A 13 -23.94 0.54 56.51
C ALA A 13 -24.93 1.73 56.42
N VAL A 14 -26.23 1.59 56.12
CA VAL A 14 -27.07 0.61 55.35
C VAL A 14 -28.53 1.14 55.38
N LYS A 15 -29.31 1.03 54.28
CA LYS A 15 -30.76 0.64 54.33
C LYS A 15 -31.42 0.49 52.95
N LEU A 16 -32.49 -0.31 52.92
CA LEU A 16 -33.49 -0.41 51.85
C LEU A 16 -34.71 0.43 52.22
N ASP A 17 -35.61 0.69 51.27
CA ASP A 17 -36.92 0.02 51.21
C ASP A 17 -37.62 0.25 49.86
N ALA A 18 -38.67 -0.53 49.56
CA ALA A 18 -39.31 -0.62 48.25
C ALA A 18 -40.81 -0.29 48.28
N VAL A 19 -41.38 0.09 47.13
CA VAL A 19 -42.83 0.11 46.88
C VAL A 19 -43.13 -0.48 45.51
N THR A 20 -44.13 -1.36 45.45
CA THR A 20 -44.58 -2.07 44.25
C THR A 20 -45.94 -1.57 43.79
N VAL A 21 -46.16 -1.41 42.48
CA VAL A 21 -47.51 -1.43 41.87
C VAL A 21 -47.44 -2.21 40.55
N SER A 22 -48.43 -3.08 40.29
CA SER A 22 -48.41 -4.01 39.16
C SER A 22 -49.82 -4.46 38.73
N PHE A 23 -50.13 -4.34 37.44
CA PHE A 23 -51.17 -5.07 36.68
C PHE A 23 -50.64 -5.18 35.22
N ILE A 24 -50.52 -6.36 34.56
CA ILE A 24 -51.58 -7.27 34.04
C ILE A 24 -52.43 -6.53 32.99
N SER A 25 -52.54 -6.90 31.70
CA SER A 25 -51.95 -7.96 30.82
C SER A 25 -52.06 -7.49 29.32
N SER A 26 -51.92 -8.22 28.20
CA SER A 26 -51.85 -9.66 27.82
C SER A 26 -51.27 -9.85 26.38
N PHE A 27 -51.20 -11.11 25.90
CA PHE A 27 -51.10 -11.58 24.49
C PHE A 27 -52.36 -12.44 24.16
N PRO A 28 -52.67 -12.92 22.92
CA PRO A 28 -51.91 -12.93 21.65
C PRO A 28 -52.72 -12.58 20.34
N GLY A 29 -52.09 -12.63 19.14
CA GLY A 29 -52.77 -13.18 17.94
C GLY A 29 -52.58 -12.55 16.53
N LYS A 30 -52.12 -13.38 15.58
CA LYS A 30 -52.46 -13.48 14.12
C LYS A 30 -52.34 -12.29 13.11
N LEU A 31 -51.42 -12.49 12.16
CA LEU A 31 -51.64 -12.70 10.70
C LEU A 31 -52.28 -11.59 9.79
N ASN A 32 -51.54 -11.25 8.71
CA ASN A 32 -51.94 -10.69 7.39
C ASN A 32 -53.05 -9.63 7.27
N HIS A 33 -52.77 -8.49 6.62
CA HIS A 33 -53.34 -8.24 5.27
C HIS A 33 -52.63 -7.16 4.42
N PHE A 34 -52.90 -7.20 3.12
CA PHE A 34 -52.51 -6.22 2.10
C PHE A 34 -53.12 -4.82 2.32
N LEU A 35 -52.42 -3.77 1.89
CA LEU A 35 -53.01 -2.72 1.06
C LEU A 35 -52.04 -2.28 -0.04
N ALA A 36 -52.54 -2.21 -1.29
CA ALA A 36 -51.75 -1.83 -2.46
C ALA A 36 -51.98 -0.36 -2.85
N ARG A 37 -50.94 0.31 -3.37
CA ARG A 37 -51.10 1.56 -4.13
C ARG A 37 -51.21 1.25 -5.63
N ARG A 38 -52.23 1.82 -6.27
CA ARG A 38 -52.47 1.69 -7.72
C ARG A 38 -51.54 2.62 -8.50
N LEU A 39 -51.06 2.15 -9.66
CA LEU A 39 -50.61 2.99 -10.77
C LEU A 39 -51.66 2.93 -11.89
N PRO A 40 -51.90 4.02 -12.66
CA PRO A 40 -52.89 4.00 -13.74
C PRO A 40 -52.40 3.23 -14.96
N GLN A 41 -53.31 2.55 -15.66
CA GLN A 41 -53.10 2.06 -17.02
C GLN A 41 -53.47 3.16 -18.01
N SER A 42 -52.70 3.33 -19.10
CA SER A 42 -53.11 2.83 -20.42
C SER A 42 -52.37 3.50 -21.59
N THR A 43 -51.71 2.70 -22.43
CA THR A 43 -51.86 2.79 -23.90
C THR A 43 -51.41 1.48 -24.52
N THR A 44 -52.15 0.96 -25.49
CA THR A 44 -51.99 -0.43 -25.96
C THR A 44 -51.74 -0.47 -27.46
N ARG A 45 -50.71 -1.20 -27.91
CA ARG A 45 -50.63 -1.75 -29.27
C ARG A 45 -50.25 -3.23 -29.21
N ARG A 46 -50.93 -4.04 -30.02
CA ARG A 46 -50.74 -5.49 -30.11
C ARG A 46 -49.67 -5.82 -31.16
N VAL A 47 -48.90 -6.88 -30.93
CA VAL A 47 -48.39 -7.78 -31.96
C VAL A 47 -48.65 -9.21 -31.48
N GLN A 48 -49.03 -10.12 -32.38
CA GLN A 48 -49.33 -11.51 -32.04
C GLN A 48 -48.07 -12.36 -31.99
N THR A 49 -48.05 -13.35 -31.09
CA THR A 49 -47.13 -14.48 -31.15
C THR A 49 -47.77 -15.64 -31.93
N SER A 50 -47.01 -16.25 -32.82
CA SER A 50 -47.37 -17.51 -33.49
C SER A 50 -46.30 -18.57 -33.18
N CYS A 51 -46.73 -19.73 -32.68
CA CYS A 51 -45.85 -20.85 -32.37
C CYS A 51 -45.76 -21.78 -33.57
N CYS A 52 -44.55 -22.22 -33.92
CA CYS A 52 -44.30 -23.26 -34.91
C CYS A 52 -43.26 -24.25 -34.37
N TYR A 53 -43.71 -25.45 -34.01
CA TYR A 53 -42.86 -26.61 -33.74
C TYR A 53 -42.43 -27.27 -35.06
N ARG A 54 -41.20 -27.82 -35.09
CA ARG A 54 -40.86 -28.96 -35.95
C ARG A 54 -39.75 -29.79 -35.30
N GLU A 55 -39.96 -31.10 -35.28
CA GLU A 55 -39.05 -32.08 -34.70
C GLU A 55 -37.94 -32.46 -35.70
N THR A 56 -36.81 -32.96 -35.17
CA THR A 56 -35.92 -33.87 -35.91
C THR A 56 -35.42 -34.95 -34.96
N SER A 57 -35.31 -36.19 -35.46
CA SER A 57 -35.19 -37.43 -34.67
C SER A 57 -33.88 -37.61 -33.90
N LEU A 58 -33.94 -38.26 -32.73
CA LEU A 58 -32.78 -38.90 -32.12
C LEU A 58 -32.20 -39.98 -33.05
N LYS A 59 -30.86 -40.13 -33.02
CA LYS A 59 -30.16 -41.36 -33.39
C LYS A 59 -29.28 -41.81 -32.23
N ALA A 60 -28.98 -43.11 -32.18
CA ALA A 60 -28.41 -43.76 -31.01
C ALA A 60 -27.00 -43.25 -30.66
N VAL A 61 -26.70 -43.23 -29.36
CA VAL A 61 -25.34 -43.04 -28.84
C VAL A 61 -24.60 -44.37 -28.93
N THR A 62 -23.59 -44.45 -29.80
CA THR A 62 -22.54 -45.46 -29.68
C THR A 62 -21.62 -45.08 -28.51
N LEU A 63 -21.32 -46.04 -27.64
CA LEU A 63 -20.25 -45.90 -26.65
C LEU A 63 -18.92 -45.72 -27.39
N PHE A 64 -18.21 -44.64 -27.05
CA PHE A 64 -16.83 -44.41 -27.47
C PHE A 64 -15.97 -44.60 -26.23
N GLU A 65 -15.08 -45.60 -26.25
CA GLU A 65 -14.19 -45.86 -25.11
C GLU A 65 -13.17 -44.72 -25.00
N MET A 66 -13.03 -44.16 -23.80
CA MET A 66 -12.02 -43.15 -23.49
C MET A 66 -10.65 -43.83 -23.44
N PRO A 67 -9.61 -43.29 -24.11
CA PRO A 67 -8.23 -43.70 -23.84
C PRO A 67 -7.88 -43.42 -22.37
N GLU A 68 -7.11 -44.30 -21.75
CA GLU A 68 -6.54 -44.07 -20.41
C GLU A 68 -5.48 -42.96 -20.48
N THR A 69 -5.90 -41.71 -20.40
CA THR A 69 -4.98 -40.57 -20.26
C THR A 69 -4.46 -40.53 -18.83
N GLU A 70 -3.17 -40.83 -18.71
CA GLU A 70 -2.26 -40.67 -17.57
C GLU A 70 -2.79 -39.87 -16.38
N THR A 71 -2.62 -40.42 -15.18
CA THR A 71 -2.89 -39.71 -13.92
C THR A 71 -2.06 -38.44 -13.84
N SER A 72 -2.67 -37.28 -14.12
CA SER A 72 -2.02 -35.99 -13.95
C SER A 72 -1.55 -35.86 -12.50
N SER A 73 -0.23 -35.71 -12.30
CA SER A 73 0.33 -35.44 -10.99
C SER A 73 -0.33 -34.19 -10.43
N VAL A 74 -1.10 -34.34 -9.35
CA VAL A 74 -1.58 -33.19 -8.57
C VAL A 74 -0.34 -32.41 -8.16
N SER A 75 -0.26 -31.14 -8.54
CA SER A 75 0.83 -30.28 -8.09
C SER A 75 0.74 -30.15 -6.58
N ASP A 76 1.76 -30.65 -5.86
CA ASP A 76 1.96 -30.40 -4.43
C ASP A 76 2.08 -28.89 -4.12
N GLY A 77 2.25 -28.07 -5.16
CA GLY A 77 2.26 -26.62 -5.10
C GLY A 77 3.57 -26.05 -4.59
N VAL A 78 3.49 -24.83 -4.07
CA VAL A 78 4.63 -24.11 -3.51
C VAL A 78 4.84 -24.45 -2.03
N GLU A 79 3.88 -25.13 -1.41
CA GLU A 79 3.82 -25.55 0.00
C GLU A 79 3.86 -24.40 1.02
N ILE A 80 3.17 -23.29 0.70
CA ILE A 80 3.22 -22.01 1.44
C ILE A 80 3.05 -22.20 2.96
N LEU A 81 2.00 -22.89 3.41
CA LEU A 81 1.74 -23.05 4.85
C LEU A 81 2.79 -23.93 5.54
N ARG A 82 3.33 -24.93 4.84
CA ARG A 82 4.43 -25.79 5.33
C ARG A 82 5.73 -24.99 5.44
N PHE A 83 6.00 -24.10 4.49
CA PHE A 83 7.13 -23.17 4.54
C PHE A 83 7.02 -22.22 5.73
N LEU A 84 5.87 -21.56 5.95
CA LEU A 84 5.70 -20.56 7.02
C LEU A 84 5.85 -21.13 8.45
N LYS A 85 5.56 -22.42 8.63
CA LYS A 85 5.50 -23.08 9.95
C LYS A 85 6.86 -23.04 10.67
N GLY A 86 6.86 -22.50 11.88
CA GLY A 86 8.03 -22.40 12.77
C GLY A 86 9.09 -21.38 12.35
N LYS A 87 8.92 -20.66 11.23
CA LYS A 87 9.95 -19.76 10.70
C LYS A 87 10.09 -18.44 11.45
N ASN A 88 11.33 -18.02 11.66
CA ASN A 88 11.63 -16.71 12.24
C ASN A 88 12.01 -15.69 11.16
N TYR A 89 11.47 -14.48 11.28
CA TYR A 89 11.61 -13.41 10.29
C TYR A 89 12.30 -12.20 10.92
N LEU A 90 13.18 -11.52 10.17
CA LEU A 90 13.57 -10.14 10.47
C LEU A 90 12.96 -9.23 9.41
N VAL A 91 12.07 -8.32 9.84
CA VAL A 91 11.37 -7.38 8.96
C VAL A 91 11.81 -5.96 9.26
N THR A 92 12.25 -5.24 8.24
CA THR A 92 12.61 -3.82 8.33
C THR A 92 11.55 -2.96 7.64
N GLY A 93 11.35 -1.72 8.10
CA GLY A 93 10.32 -0.83 7.53
C GLY A 93 8.89 -1.08 8.02
N ALA A 94 8.70 -1.99 8.99
CA ALA A 94 7.44 -2.25 9.67
C ALA A 94 6.88 -1.05 10.46
N PHE A 95 7.68 0.01 10.60
CA PHE A 95 7.39 1.22 11.35
C PHE A 95 7.74 2.43 10.51
N GLY A 96 6.82 3.40 10.43
CA GLY A 96 7.08 4.64 9.71
C GLY A 96 8.19 5.46 10.37
N PHE A 97 8.71 6.46 9.66
CA PHE A 97 9.64 7.45 10.24
C PHE A 97 8.87 8.47 11.13
N LEU A 98 8.13 7.93 12.11
CA LEU A 98 7.13 8.66 12.87
C LEU A 98 7.73 9.40 14.06
N GLY A 99 8.19 10.61 13.78
CA GLY A 99 7.95 11.71 14.70
C GLY A 99 6.46 11.99 14.83
N LYS A 100 5.71 11.16 15.57
CA LYS A 100 4.31 11.44 16.02
C LYS A 100 4.31 12.59 17.04
N GLY A 101 4.75 13.77 16.62
CA GLY A 101 4.58 15.00 17.38
C GLY A 101 3.08 15.26 17.55
N LYS A 102 2.58 15.15 18.79
CA LYS A 102 1.16 15.28 19.17
C LYS A 102 0.63 16.72 19.02
N THR A 103 0.70 17.25 17.80
CA THR A 103 0.07 18.51 17.41
C THR A 103 -1.41 18.24 17.14
N LYS A 104 -2.24 18.37 18.18
CA LYS A 104 -3.71 18.31 18.06
C LYS A 104 -4.16 19.13 16.84
N PRO A 105 -5.09 18.64 16.01
CA PRO A 105 -5.71 19.50 15.01
C PRO A 105 -6.41 20.66 15.74
N LYS A 106 -5.89 21.88 15.59
CA LYS A 106 -6.66 23.06 16.00
C LYS A 106 -7.90 23.10 15.13
N THR A 107 -9.06 23.16 15.77
CA THR A 107 -10.37 23.23 15.11
C THR A 107 -10.42 24.40 14.14
N GLY A 108 -10.48 24.09 12.84
CA GLY A 108 -10.33 25.07 11.76
C GLY A 108 -9.20 24.69 10.81
N PHE A 109 -9.51 23.84 9.82
CA PHE A 109 -8.64 23.59 8.66
C PHE A 109 -8.64 24.81 7.73
N SER A 110 -7.94 25.87 8.13
CA SER A 110 -7.47 26.86 7.15
C SER A 110 -6.48 26.16 6.22
N CYS A 111 -6.63 26.36 4.91
CA CYS A 111 -5.85 25.63 3.91
C CYS A 111 -4.37 25.96 4.02
N CYS A 112 -3.59 25.05 4.62
CA CYS A 112 -2.14 25.10 4.66
C CYS A 112 -1.57 24.03 3.71
N PRO A 113 -1.08 24.40 2.51
CA PRO A 113 -0.75 23.44 1.45
C PRO A 113 0.29 22.36 1.82
N SER A 114 1.12 22.64 2.82
CA SER A 114 2.20 21.73 3.26
C SER A 114 1.71 20.38 3.77
N LYS A 115 0.51 20.28 4.36
CA LYS A 115 0.08 19.04 5.03
C LYS A 115 -0.29 17.90 4.08
N LEU A 116 -0.74 18.16 2.85
CA LEU A 116 -1.13 17.07 1.94
C LEU A 116 0.08 16.40 1.26
N ILE A 117 1.22 17.10 1.15
CA ILE A 117 2.45 16.59 0.54
C ILE A 117 3.12 15.51 1.42
N PHE A 118 2.87 15.52 2.75
CA PHE A 118 3.36 14.47 3.66
C PHE A 118 2.76 13.07 3.41
N GLY A 119 1.73 12.93 2.55
CA GLY A 119 1.08 11.64 2.24
C GLY A 119 2.01 10.59 1.64
N LEU A 120 3.07 10.97 0.92
CA LEU A 120 4.00 10.01 0.28
C LEU A 120 4.94 9.29 1.27
N MET A 121 4.99 9.68 2.55
CA MET A 121 6.11 9.31 3.45
C MET A 121 5.99 7.93 4.13
N PHE A 122 4.98 7.10 3.83
CA PHE A 122 4.72 5.84 4.56
C PHE A 122 4.20 4.63 3.74
N LEU A 123 4.51 4.52 2.44
CA LEU A 123 4.03 3.41 1.59
C LEU A 123 4.34 2.00 2.19
N PHE A 124 5.56 1.79 2.67
CA PHE A 124 5.99 0.49 3.20
C PHE A 124 5.44 0.14 4.59
N LEU A 125 5.12 1.13 5.44
CA LEU A 125 4.50 0.89 6.76
C LEU A 125 3.17 0.17 6.60
N PHE A 126 2.32 0.70 5.72
CA PHE A 126 1.00 0.18 5.39
C PHE A 126 1.09 -1.26 4.88
N PHE A 127 1.94 -1.51 3.87
CA PHE A 127 2.15 -2.85 3.31
C PHE A 127 2.63 -3.87 4.36
N VAL A 128 3.66 -3.54 5.16
CA VAL A 128 4.22 -4.50 6.12
C VAL A 128 3.23 -4.86 7.21
N ALA A 129 2.35 -3.92 7.61
CA ALA A 129 1.29 -4.22 8.57
C ALA A 129 0.33 -5.29 8.01
N VAL A 130 -0.08 -5.21 6.73
CA VAL A 130 -0.93 -6.23 6.08
C VAL A 130 -0.20 -7.56 5.95
N LEU A 131 1.09 -7.54 5.60
CA LEU A 131 1.91 -8.75 5.53
C LEU A 131 1.96 -9.48 6.88
N ILE A 132 2.17 -8.74 7.99
CA ILE A 132 2.15 -9.29 9.34
C ILE A 132 0.75 -9.82 9.72
N GLU A 133 -0.32 -9.11 9.38
CA GLU A 133 -1.71 -9.58 9.59
C GLU A 133 -1.96 -10.92 8.89
N LYS A 134 -1.68 -10.98 7.57
CA LYS A 134 -1.87 -12.17 6.75
C LYS A 134 -1.06 -13.34 7.30
N LEU A 135 0.24 -13.15 7.55
CA LEU A 135 1.15 -14.20 8.07
C LEU A 135 0.63 -14.79 9.38
N LEU A 136 0.27 -13.93 10.36
CA LEU A 136 -0.23 -14.37 11.66
C LEU A 136 -1.61 -15.04 11.56
N ARG A 137 -2.48 -14.58 10.65
CA ARG A 137 -3.83 -15.10 10.46
C ARG A 137 -3.86 -16.45 9.74
N VAL A 138 -3.01 -16.66 8.73
CA VAL A 138 -2.95 -17.93 7.97
C VAL A 138 -2.02 -18.97 8.57
N SER A 139 -0.99 -18.54 9.32
CA SER A 139 -0.07 -19.43 10.03
C SER A 139 0.20 -18.96 11.46
N PRO A 140 -0.72 -19.24 12.42
CA PRO A 140 -0.46 -19.03 13.85
C PRO A 140 0.74 -19.84 14.38
N GLU A 141 1.19 -20.86 13.65
CA GLU A 141 2.38 -21.68 13.93
C GLU A 141 3.69 -21.09 13.41
N ILE A 142 3.68 -19.90 12.79
CA ILE A 142 4.89 -19.12 12.46
C ILE A 142 5.75 -18.88 13.72
N GLY A 143 7.06 -18.67 13.56
CA GLY A 143 7.97 -18.38 14.67
C GLY A 143 7.84 -16.96 15.20
N LYS A 144 8.99 -16.32 15.46
CA LYS A 144 9.08 -14.91 15.85
C LYS A 144 9.22 -14.02 14.62
N ILE A 145 8.54 -12.88 14.62
CA ILE A 145 8.78 -11.78 13.69
C ILE A 145 9.54 -10.71 14.46
N PHE A 146 10.86 -10.67 14.27
CA PHE A 146 11.72 -9.59 14.73
C PHE A 146 11.47 -8.35 13.86
N LEU A 147 11.16 -7.22 14.49
CA LEU A 147 10.79 -5.99 13.80
C LEU A 147 11.84 -4.93 14.08
N LEU A 148 12.56 -4.46 13.06
CA LEU A 148 13.55 -3.39 13.23
C LEU A 148 12.83 -2.03 13.37
N ILE A 149 12.95 -1.40 14.53
CA ILE A 149 12.31 -0.13 14.88
C ILE A 149 13.36 0.93 15.16
N LYS A 150 13.32 2.06 14.45
CA LYS A 150 14.07 3.25 14.86
C LYS A 150 13.36 3.91 16.05
N SER A 151 14.01 3.87 17.20
CA SER A 151 13.61 4.47 18.48
C SER A 151 14.86 4.84 19.28
N ALA A 152 14.71 5.71 20.29
CA ALA A 152 15.82 6.08 21.17
C ALA A 152 16.24 4.95 22.13
N ASP A 153 15.29 4.07 22.45
CA ASP A 153 15.41 3.02 23.45
C ASP A 153 14.37 1.90 23.18
N GLN A 154 14.46 0.82 23.95
CA GLN A 154 13.61 -0.36 23.81
C GLN A 154 12.20 -0.20 24.39
N GLU A 155 11.98 0.69 25.37
CA GLU A 155 10.62 0.99 25.87
C GLU A 155 9.84 1.78 24.81
N SER A 156 10.49 2.76 24.19
CA SER A 156 9.99 3.45 23.00
C SER A 156 9.70 2.48 21.85
N ALA A 157 10.55 1.47 21.60
CA ALA A 157 10.28 0.42 20.61
C ALA A 157 9.01 -0.37 20.94
N ASN A 158 8.89 -0.86 22.18
CA ASN A 158 7.72 -1.59 22.68
C ASN A 158 6.43 -0.76 22.57
N ARG A 159 6.50 0.53 22.93
CA ARG A 159 5.37 1.46 22.88
C ARG A 159 4.91 1.71 21.45
N ARG A 160 5.84 1.91 20.51
CA ARG A 160 5.53 2.04 19.07
C ARG A 160 4.88 0.77 18.51
N LEU A 161 5.40 -0.42 18.86
CA LEU A 161 4.80 -1.69 18.48
C LEU A 161 3.33 -1.80 18.95
N TYR A 162 3.05 -1.36 20.18
CA TYR A 162 1.69 -1.33 20.69
C TYR A 162 0.80 -0.31 19.94
N ASP A 163 1.23 0.95 19.87
CA ASP A 163 0.47 2.11 19.34
C ASP A 163 0.32 2.14 17.80
N GLU A 164 1.14 1.40 17.05
CA GLU A 164 1.11 1.36 15.57
C GLU A 164 0.61 0.02 15.01
N ILE A 165 0.82 -1.10 15.72
CA ILE A 165 0.46 -2.45 15.24
C ILE A 165 -0.59 -3.12 16.15
N ILE A 166 -0.25 -3.42 17.41
CA ILE A 166 -1.10 -4.30 18.26
C ILE A 166 -2.48 -3.67 18.53
N SER A 167 -2.57 -2.35 18.67
CA SER A 167 -3.83 -1.63 18.87
C SER A 167 -4.56 -1.26 17.57
N SER A 168 -4.04 -1.61 16.39
CA SER A 168 -4.60 -1.19 15.08
C SER A 168 -5.81 -2.03 14.66
N ASP A 169 -6.84 -1.35 14.14
CA ASP A 169 -8.07 -1.98 13.60
C ASP A 169 -7.82 -2.93 12.42
N LEU A 170 -6.63 -2.89 11.81
CA LEU A 170 -6.18 -3.89 10.84
C LEU A 170 -6.31 -5.31 11.42
N PHE A 171 -5.83 -5.50 12.65
CA PHE A 171 -5.74 -6.80 13.32
C PHE A 171 -7.05 -7.26 13.97
N LYS A 172 -8.18 -6.61 13.63
CA LYS A 172 -9.50 -6.94 14.20
C LYS A 172 -9.93 -8.39 13.97
N LEU A 173 -9.48 -9.03 12.88
CA LEU A 173 -9.73 -10.46 12.63
C LEU A 173 -8.96 -11.34 13.62
N LEU A 174 -7.66 -11.13 13.77
CA LEU A 174 -6.83 -11.81 14.78
C LEU A 174 -7.36 -11.56 16.21
N LYS A 175 -7.83 -10.34 16.51
CA LYS A 175 -8.48 -10.02 17.79
C LYS A 175 -9.77 -10.82 18.01
N LYS A 176 -10.56 -11.05 16.96
CA LYS A 176 -11.74 -11.93 16.99
C LYS A 176 -11.36 -13.42 17.14
N MET A 177 -10.27 -13.86 16.48
CA MET A 177 -9.79 -15.25 16.53
C MET A 177 -9.22 -15.64 17.89
N HIS A 178 -8.43 -14.76 18.52
CA HIS A 178 -7.72 -15.05 19.77
C HIS A 178 -8.43 -14.52 21.04
N GLY A 179 -9.46 -13.68 20.90
CA GLY A 179 -10.25 -13.18 22.02
C GLY A 179 -9.41 -12.46 23.07
N SER A 180 -9.56 -12.85 24.34
CA SER A 180 -8.76 -12.35 25.47
C SER A 180 -7.26 -12.64 25.34
N SER A 181 -6.88 -13.71 24.64
CA SER A 181 -5.48 -14.09 24.41
C SER A 181 -4.80 -13.32 23.28
N TYR A 182 -5.51 -12.42 22.58
CA TYR A 182 -4.99 -11.66 21.44
C TYR A 182 -3.68 -10.92 21.75
N GLU A 183 -3.62 -10.14 22.85
CA GLU A 183 -2.39 -9.41 23.18
C GLU A 183 -1.23 -10.33 23.57
N ALA A 184 -1.51 -11.44 24.25
CA ALA A 184 -0.49 -12.42 24.61
C ALA A 184 0.08 -13.12 23.35
N PHE A 185 -0.80 -13.49 22.41
CA PHE A 185 -0.41 -14.01 21.10
C PHE A 185 0.47 -13.00 20.35
N MET A 186 0.00 -11.75 20.15
CA MET A 186 0.75 -10.71 19.44
C MET A 186 2.12 -10.44 20.07
N LYS A 187 2.20 -10.34 21.41
CA LYS A 187 3.47 -10.11 22.14
C LYS A 187 4.41 -11.33 22.14
N SER A 188 3.89 -12.55 21.94
CA SER A 188 4.73 -13.75 21.77
C SER A 188 5.32 -13.89 20.36
N LYS A 189 4.67 -13.28 19.35
CA LYS A 189 5.08 -13.35 17.95
C LYS A 189 5.92 -12.14 17.51
N LEU A 190 5.55 -10.93 17.91
CA LEU A 190 6.17 -9.69 17.44
C LEU A 190 7.24 -9.21 18.44
N ILE A 191 8.50 -9.30 18.03
CA ILE A 191 9.65 -8.96 18.86
C ILE A 191 10.28 -7.66 18.34
N PRO A 192 10.10 -6.51 19.02
CA PRO A 192 10.68 -5.25 18.59
C PRO A 192 12.19 -5.25 18.85
N VAL A 193 12.98 -4.83 17.86
CA VAL A 193 14.44 -4.69 17.93
C VAL A 193 14.79 -3.25 17.59
N THR A 194 15.45 -2.55 18.51
CA THR A 194 15.89 -1.17 18.29
C THR A 194 17.04 -1.12 17.26
N GLY A 195 16.95 -0.25 16.25
CA GLY A 195 18.03 -0.01 15.26
C GLY A 195 17.61 0.80 14.03
N ASP A 196 18.56 1.09 13.13
CA ASP A 196 18.36 1.77 11.84
C ASP A 196 19.20 1.14 10.72
N ILE A 197 18.58 0.87 9.57
CA ILE A 197 19.24 0.37 8.36
C ILE A 197 20.25 1.39 7.76
N GLY A 198 20.12 2.67 8.13
CA GLY A 198 21.09 3.72 7.81
C GLY A 198 22.39 3.65 8.62
N GLU A 199 22.48 2.81 9.64
CA GLU A 199 23.62 2.70 10.56
C GLU A 199 24.34 1.35 10.40
N ASP A 200 25.64 1.31 10.71
CA ASP A 200 26.43 0.07 10.64
C ASP A 200 26.01 -0.92 11.74
N ASN A 201 26.13 -2.22 11.44
CA ASN A 201 25.44 -3.30 12.18
C ASN A 201 23.92 -3.06 12.38
N LEU A 202 23.29 -2.28 11.48
CA LEU A 202 21.88 -1.88 11.53
C LEU A 202 21.50 -1.07 12.78
N GLY A 203 22.48 -0.44 13.46
CA GLY A 203 22.27 0.23 14.75
C GLY A 203 21.89 -0.75 15.88
N ILE A 204 21.99 -2.06 15.66
CA ILE A 204 21.66 -3.08 16.66
C ILE A 204 22.88 -3.31 17.56
N GLU A 205 22.66 -3.37 18.86
CA GLU A 205 23.68 -3.76 19.85
C GLU A 205 24.28 -5.14 19.51
N SER A 206 25.60 -5.28 19.58
CA SER A 206 26.32 -6.51 19.17
C SER A 206 25.82 -7.80 19.85
N VAL A 207 25.44 -7.74 21.14
CA VAL A 207 24.91 -8.90 21.88
C VAL A 207 23.54 -9.31 21.33
N THR A 208 22.64 -8.34 21.16
CA THR A 208 21.33 -8.54 20.53
C THR A 208 21.46 -9.03 19.09
N SER A 209 22.35 -8.45 18.28
CA SER A 209 22.63 -8.84 16.89
C SER A 209 23.12 -10.30 16.78
N ALA A 210 24.07 -10.69 17.62
CA ALA A 210 24.59 -12.06 17.69
C ALA A 210 23.53 -13.09 18.12
N LYS A 211 22.57 -12.68 18.97
CA LYS A 211 21.44 -13.54 19.35
C LYS A 211 20.45 -13.74 18.21
N ILE A 212 19.93 -12.66 17.61
CA ILE A 212 18.86 -12.77 16.60
C ILE A 212 19.35 -13.41 15.30
N SER A 213 20.61 -13.20 14.90
CA SER A 213 21.20 -13.85 13.72
C SER A 213 21.33 -15.38 13.85
N GLY A 214 21.31 -15.91 15.07
CA GLY A 214 21.17 -17.35 15.30
C GLY A 214 19.75 -17.89 15.07
N GLU A 215 18.72 -17.04 15.20
CA GLU A 215 17.31 -17.46 15.14
C GLU A 215 16.66 -17.30 13.75
N ILE A 216 17.09 -16.31 12.94
CA ILE A 216 16.39 -15.89 11.70
C ILE A 216 16.49 -16.91 10.55
N ASP A 217 15.34 -17.27 9.97
CA ASP A 217 15.22 -18.03 8.72
C ASP A 217 15.04 -17.13 7.47
N VAL A 218 14.42 -15.95 7.61
CA VAL A 218 14.04 -15.09 6.46
C VAL A 218 14.25 -13.62 6.80
N ILE A 219 14.83 -12.85 5.88
CA ILE A 219 14.90 -11.38 5.98
C ILE A 219 13.94 -10.75 4.98
N ILE A 220 13.16 -9.77 5.43
CA ILE A 220 12.21 -9.01 4.63
C ILE A 220 12.58 -7.52 4.72
N SER A 221 13.21 -7.02 3.66
CA SER A 221 13.77 -5.68 3.55
C SER A 221 12.77 -4.68 2.95
N CYS A 222 11.88 -4.12 3.77
CA CYS A 222 10.95 -3.05 3.34
C CYS A 222 11.39 -1.65 3.80
N ALA A 223 12.44 -1.50 4.61
CA ALA A 223 12.91 -0.18 5.01
C ALA A 223 13.37 0.64 3.78
N GLY A 224 12.95 1.90 3.75
CA GLY A 224 13.22 2.84 2.68
C GLY A 224 12.59 4.20 2.95
N ARG A 225 13.10 5.25 2.30
CA ARG A 225 12.51 6.59 2.30
C ARG A 225 11.80 6.78 0.96
N THR A 226 10.48 7.00 1.00
CA THR A 226 9.59 7.03 -0.19
C THR A 226 9.24 8.42 -0.69
N THR A 227 9.69 9.46 0.00
CA THR A 227 9.56 10.86 -0.43
C THR A 227 10.33 11.05 -1.75
N PHE A 228 9.63 11.44 -2.82
CA PHE A 228 10.25 11.58 -4.15
C PHE A 228 11.38 12.61 -4.17
N ASP A 229 11.20 13.74 -3.49
CA ASP A 229 12.15 14.85 -3.39
C ASP A 229 12.97 14.81 -2.09
N ASP A 230 13.32 13.63 -1.53
CA ASP A 230 14.01 13.58 -0.23
C ASP A 230 15.45 14.14 -0.25
N ARG A 231 15.98 14.45 0.93
CA ARG A 231 17.41 14.79 1.17
C ARG A 231 18.31 13.70 0.59
N TYR A 232 19.16 14.06 -0.38
CA TYR A 232 19.89 13.08 -1.19
C TYR A 232 20.86 12.21 -0.38
N ASP A 233 21.56 12.82 0.59
CA ASP A 233 22.42 12.15 1.56
C ASP A 233 21.68 11.05 2.35
N PHE A 234 20.48 11.36 2.85
CA PHE A 234 19.67 10.41 3.59
C PHE A 234 18.98 9.37 2.68
N ALA A 235 18.65 9.74 1.44
CA ALA A 235 18.08 8.82 0.46
C ALA A 235 19.11 7.76 0.03
N LEU A 236 20.33 8.17 -0.31
CA LEU A 236 21.46 7.27 -0.59
C LEU A 236 21.74 6.32 0.59
N ASN A 237 21.88 6.88 1.80
CA ASN A 237 22.27 6.07 2.96
C ASN A 237 21.24 4.99 3.34
N VAL A 238 19.95 5.24 3.10
CA VAL A 238 18.87 4.30 3.47
C VAL A 238 18.43 3.42 2.30
N ASN A 239 18.20 3.97 1.10
CA ASN A 239 17.68 3.19 -0.04
C ASN A 239 18.79 2.45 -0.81
N ALA A 240 19.98 3.04 -0.96
CA ALA A 240 21.07 2.44 -1.73
C ALA A 240 22.01 1.59 -0.84
N LEU A 241 22.51 2.16 0.27
CA LEU A 241 23.43 1.45 1.17
C LEU A 241 22.73 0.53 2.17
N GLY A 242 21.55 0.92 2.66
CA GLY A 242 20.80 0.17 3.66
C GLY A 242 20.57 -1.31 3.31
N PRO A 243 20.13 -1.65 2.08
CA PRO A 243 19.98 -3.04 1.66
C PRO A 243 21.30 -3.82 1.72
N GLY A 244 22.42 -3.21 1.35
CA GLY A 244 23.76 -3.81 1.47
C GLY A 244 24.17 -4.10 2.92
N ARG A 245 23.85 -3.20 3.87
CA ARG A 245 24.07 -3.45 5.31
C ARG A 245 23.24 -4.61 5.83
N LEU A 246 21.96 -4.65 5.47
CA LEU A 246 21.01 -5.70 5.87
C LEU A 246 21.35 -7.05 5.24
N LEU A 247 21.85 -7.06 4.01
CA LEU A 247 22.36 -8.23 3.28
C LEU A 247 23.65 -8.77 3.92
N ARG A 248 24.55 -7.88 4.35
CA ARG A 248 25.77 -8.24 5.12
C ARG A 248 25.43 -8.86 6.47
N PHE A 249 24.45 -8.32 7.20
CA PHE A 249 23.90 -8.95 8.39
C PHE A 249 23.29 -10.33 8.08
N GLY A 250 22.54 -10.44 6.97
CA GLY A 250 21.97 -11.70 6.50
C GLY A 250 23.02 -12.79 6.25
N LYS A 251 24.19 -12.44 5.70
CA LYS A 251 25.31 -13.37 5.53
C LYS A 251 25.89 -13.92 6.85
N GLY A 252 25.63 -13.26 7.98
CA GLY A 252 25.95 -13.79 9.32
C GLY A 252 24.90 -14.75 9.89
N CYS A 253 23.70 -14.81 9.30
CA CYS A 253 22.57 -15.57 9.82
C CYS A 253 22.62 -17.04 9.35
N LYS A 254 23.12 -17.93 10.20
CA LYS A 254 23.40 -19.35 9.86
C LYS A 254 22.20 -20.15 9.34
N ASN A 255 20.98 -19.74 9.71
CA ASN A 255 19.74 -20.44 9.34
C ASN A 255 19.02 -19.82 8.13
N LEU A 256 19.51 -18.69 7.60
CA LEU A 256 18.85 -17.91 6.57
C LEU A 256 18.60 -18.72 5.29
N LYS A 257 17.34 -18.76 4.86
CA LYS A 257 16.85 -19.44 3.65
C LYS A 257 16.61 -18.48 2.49
N LEU A 258 16.27 -17.22 2.79
CA LEU A 258 15.92 -16.23 1.80
C LEU A 258 16.12 -14.80 2.30
N PHE A 259 16.65 -13.93 1.44
CA PHE A 259 16.61 -12.48 1.58
C PHE A 259 15.62 -11.88 0.57
N LEU A 260 14.49 -11.36 1.05
CA LEU A 260 13.50 -10.68 0.21
C LEU A 260 13.64 -9.17 0.35
N HIS A 261 13.64 -8.45 -0.78
CA HIS A 261 13.73 -6.99 -0.85
C HIS A 261 12.54 -6.36 -1.56
N PHE A 262 12.02 -5.27 -1.01
CA PHE A 262 11.02 -4.43 -1.67
C PHE A 262 11.65 -3.24 -2.36
N SER A 263 11.57 -3.25 -3.68
CA SER A 263 11.86 -2.09 -4.53
C SER A 263 10.53 -1.46 -4.97
N THR A 264 10.43 -1.02 -6.21
CA THR A 264 9.20 -0.58 -6.88
C THR A 264 9.37 -0.76 -8.38
N ALA A 265 8.28 -0.97 -9.12
CA ALA A 265 8.32 -1.12 -10.58
C ALA A 265 9.04 0.07 -11.24
N TYR A 266 8.78 1.29 -10.75
CA TYR A 266 9.41 2.54 -11.23
C TYR A 266 10.91 2.68 -10.92
N ALA A 267 11.55 1.72 -10.23
CA ALA A 267 13.00 1.72 -10.04
C ALA A 267 13.78 1.57 -11.37
N THR A 268 13.11 1.22 -12.47
CA THR A 268 13.70 1.10 -13.80
C THR A 268 13.92 2.44 -14.55
N GLY A 269 13.46 3.57 -13.99
CA GLY A 269 13.67 4.91 -14.57
C GLY A 269 12.78 5.21 -15.79
N LYS A 270 13.22 6.18 -16.61
CA LYS A 270 12.55 6.69 -17.84
C LYS A 270 12.54 5.70 -19.02
N LYS A 271 12.45 4.39 -18.76
CA LYS A 271 12.39 3.37 -19.81
C LYS A 271 10.97 3.30 -20.38
N GLU A 272 10.86 3.24 -21.70
CA GLU A 272 9.60 3.07 -22.43
C GLU A 272 9.42 1.63 -22.92
N GLY A 273 8.22 1.27 -23.37
CA GLY A 273 7.95 -0.07 -23.91
C GLY A 273 7.80 -1.15 -22.82
N THR A 274 8.33 -2.35 -23.05
CA THR A 274 8.17 -3.48 -22.11
C THR A 274 9.38 -3.58 -21.18
N ILE A 275 9.13 -3.51 -19.87
CA ILE A 275 10.14 -3.52 -18.81
C ILE A 275 10.15 -4.89 -18.14
N LEU A 276 11.20 -5.66 -18.40
CA LEU A 276 11.34 -7.06 -17.97
C LEU A 276 11.60 -7.21 -16.47
N GLU A 277 11.27 -8.40 -15.95
CA GLU A 277 11.65 -8.86 -14.60
C GLU A 277 13.13 -9.30 -14.53
N THR A 278 14.03 -8.43 -15.00
CA THR A 278 15.47 -8.60 -14.87
C THR A 278 16.01 -7.83 -13.66
N PRO A 279 17.12 -8.28 -13.02
CA PRO A 279 17.77 -7.53 -11.95
C PRO A 279 18.33 -6.21 -12.48
N LEU A 280 18.31 -5.14 -11.68
CA LEU A 280 18.98 -3.89 -12.05
C LEU A 280 20.47 -3.96 -11.70
N CYS A 281 21.34 -3.78 -12.70
CA CYS A 281 22.79 -3.80 -12.54
C CYS A 281 23.47 -2.61 -13.25
N ILE A 282 24.25 -1.85 -12.48
CA ILE A 282 25.04 -0.71 -12.93
C ILE A 282 26.21 -1.19 -13.80
N GLY A 283 26.28 -0.69 -15.04
CA GLY A 283 27.24 -1.12 -16.06
C GLY A 283 26.68 -2.14 -17.06
N GLU A 284 25.55 -2.78 -16.76
CA GLU A 284 24.89 -3.75 -17.66
C GLU A 284 23.59 -3.21 -18.25
N ASN A 285 22.63 -2.84 -17.38
CA ASN A 285 21.29 -2.38 -17.78
C ASN A 285 20.84 -1.10 -17.07
N ILE A 286 21.67 -0.59 -16.16
CA ILE A 286 21.78 0.81 -15.75
C ILE A 286 23.08 1.36 -16.34
N THR A 287 23.10 2.64 -16.72
CA THR A 287 24.27 3.32 -17.31
C THR A 287 25.58 3.07 -16.56
N CYS A 288 26.66 2.88 -17.32
CA CYS A 288 28.02 2.65 -16.83
C CYS A 288 28.63 3.84 -16.09
N ASP A 289 28.15 5.06 -16.37
CA ASP A 289 28.71 6.30 -15.81
C ASP A 289 28.21 6.58 -14.37
N LEU A 290 27.34 5.72 -13.85
CA LEU A 290 26.85 5.80 -12.48
C LEU A 290 27.80 5.08 -11.53
N ASN A 291 28.30 5.77 -10.52
CA ASN A 291 29.09 5.16 -9.44
C ASN A 291 28.56 5.60 -8.07
N ILE A 292 28.12 4.63 -7.27
CA ILE A 292 27.46 4.89 -5.98
C ILE A 292 28.42 5.57 -4.98
N GLU A 293 29.71 5.21 -4.98
CA GLU A 293 30.71 5.81 -4.09
C GLU A 293 30.98 7.28 -4.46
N SER A 294 31.01 7.59 -5.76
CA SER A 294 31.09 8.97 -6.27
C SER A 294 29.86 9.80 -5.89
N GLU A 295 28.65 9.25 -6.00
CA GLU A 295 27.42 9.94 -5.56
C GLU A 295 27.39 10.16 -4.04
N LEU A 296 27.84 9.18 -3.25
CA LEU A 296 27.97 9.32 -1.79
C LEU A 296 29.00 10.38 -1.40
N LYS A 297 30.14 10.44 -2.08
CA LYS A 297 31.15 11.50 -1.89
C LYS A 297 30.58 12.86 -2.27
N LEU A 298 29.90 12.97 -3.41
CA LEU A 298 29.26 14.19 -3.89
C LEU A 298 28.19 14.70 -2.91
N ALA A 299 27.34 13.81 -2.38
CA ALA A 299 26.34 14.16 -1.37
C ALA A 299 27.00 14.58 -0.04
N SER A 300 28.04 13.88 0.40
CA SER A 300 28.80 14.20 1.62
C SER A 300 29.53 15.55 1.51
N GLU A 301 30.10 15.85 0.34
CA GLU A 301 30.68 17.17 0.05
C GLU A 301 29.62 18.27 0.00
N ALA A 302 28.41 18.00 -0.51
CA ALA A 302 27.31 18.95 -0.49
C ALA A 302 26.87 19.26 0.95
N VAL A 303 26.67 18.25 1.81
CA VAL A 303 26.37 18.45 3.25
C VAL A 303 27.47 19.26 3.95
N ARG A 304 28.75 19.06 3.59
CA ARG A 304 29.87 19.84 4.16
C ARG A 304 30.00 21.26 3.64
N LYS A 305 29.46 21.59 2.47
CA LYS A 305 29.55 22.93 1.83
C LYS A 305 28.30 23.78 2.03
N LEU A 306 27.15 23.15 2.25
CA LEU A 306 25.86 23.80 2.45
C LEU A 306 25.61 24.04 3.94
N HIS A 307 25.37 25.29 4.33
CA HIS A 307 25.07 25.68 5.71
C HIS A 307 23.89 26.65 5.75
N GLY A 308 23.13 26.62 6.86
CA GLY A 308 21.99 27.52 7.09
C GLY A 308 20.69 27.05 6.44
N ASN A 309 19.68 27.93 6.44
CA ASN A 309 18.26 27.58 6.25
C ASN A 309 17.92 26.92 4.91
N GLU A 310 18.76 27.01 3.87
CA GLU A 310 18.53 26.39 2.56
C GLU A 310 19.23 25.03 2.37
N GLU A 311 20.02 24.54 3.32
CA GLU A 311 20.75 23.25 3.23
C GLU A 311 19.83 22.10 2.76
N ILE A 312 18.69 21.94 3.45
CA ILE A 312 17.72 20.88 3.15
C ILE A 312 17.19 21.02 1.71
N LYS A 313 16.78 22.22 1.30
CA LYS A 313 16.27 22.49 -0.06
C LYS A 313 17.32 22.15 -1.13
N ASN A 314 18.55 22.60 -0.92
CA ASN A 314 19.64 22.43 -1.88
C ASN A 314 20.05 20.95 -2.00
N LEU A 315 19.99 20.16 -0.92
CA LEU A 315 20.21 18.71 -0.94
C LEU A 315 19.06 17.93 -1.60
N LYS A 316 17.80 18.40 -1.48
CA LYS A 316 16.66 17.84 -2.22
C LYS A 316 16.79 18.09 -3.73
N GLU A 317 17.07 19.34 -4.11
CA GLU A 317 17.31 19.73 -5.51
C GLU A 317 18.47 18.95 -6.12
N LEU A 318 19.54 18.70 -5.36
CA LEU A 318 20.69 17.92 -5.80
C LEU A 318 20.30 16.48 -6.16
N GLY A 319 19.53 15.80 -5.31
CA GLY A 319 19.04 14.44 -5.57
C GLY A 319 18.18 14.36 -6.83
N MET A 320 17.28 15.31 -7.03
CA MET A 320 16.47 15.41 -8.25
C MET A 320 17.33 15.63 -9.50
N LYS A 321 18.33 16.53 -9.43
CA LYS A 321 19.26 16.82 -10.54
C LYS A 321 20.13 15.60 -10.89
N ARG A 322 20.58 14.80 -9.90
CA ARG A 322 21.33 13.55 -10.16
C ARG A 322 20.43 12.45 -10.73
N ALA A 323 19.22 12.28 -10.20
CA ALA A 323 18.24 11.34 -10.76
C ALA A 323 17.95 11.63 -12.24
N GLN A 324 17.59 12.88 -12.56
CA GLN A 324 17.27 13.30 -13.93
C GLN A 324 18.45 13.13 -14.89
N HIS A 325 19.67 13.47 -14.46
CA HIS A 325 20.90 13.31 -15.24
C HIS A 325 21.16 11.85 -15.67
N TYR A 326 20.83 10.88 -14.82
CA TYR A 326 21.02 9.45 -15.12
C TYR A 326 19.79 8.75 -15.72
N GLY A 327 18.69 9.47 -15.97
CA GLY A 327 17.48 8.91 -16.57
C GLY A 327 16.42 8.42 -15.58
N TRP A 328 16.41 8.91 -14.34
CA TRP A 328 15.35 8.71 -13.35
C TRP A 328 14.53 9.96 -13.11
N GLU A 329 13.32 9.77 -12.62
CA GLU A 329 12.34 10.84 -12.44
C GLU A 329 12.48 11.57 -11.10
N ASN A 330 12.91 10.85 -10.07
CA ASN A 330 13.00 11.37 -8.71
C ASN A 330 14.04 10.62 -7.87
N THR A 331 14.46 11.25 -6.77
CA THR A 331 15.48 10.71 -5.85
C THR A 331 15.08 9.35 -5.28
N TYR A 332 13.79 9.11 -5.04
CA TYR A 332 13.28 7.83 -4.52
C TYR A 332 13.55 6.66 -5.47
N THR A 333 13.03 6.74 -6.70
CA THR A 333 13.16 5.67 -7.70
C THR A 333 14.62 5.42 -8.07
N PHE A 334 15.41 6.49 -8.21
CA PHE A 334 16.85 6.43 -8.47
C PHE A 334 17.64 5.69 -7.38
N THR A 335 17.40 6.04 -6.10
CA THR A 335 18.11 5.41 -4.98
C THR A 335 17.61 3.99 -4.68
N LYS A 336 16.39 3.62 -5.07
CA LYS A 336 15.94 2.21 -5.11
C LYS A 336 16.66 1.40 -6.21
N ALA A 337 16.87 1.98 -7.40
CA ALA A 337 17.63 1.34 -8.46
C ALA A 337 19.08 0.99 -8.03
N MET A 338 19.73 1.92 -7.33
CA MET A 338 21.03 1.67 -6.70
C MET A 338 20.97 0.55 -5.65
N GLY A 339 19.94 0.53 -4.81
CA GLY A 339 19.74 -0.50 -3.79
C GLY A 339 19.62 -1.92 -4.39
N GLU A 340 18.91 -2.05 -5.51
CA GLU A 340 18.86 -3.32 -6.27
C GLU A 340 20.24 -3.73 -6.79
N SER A 341 20.99 -2.80 -7.40
CA SER A 341 22.34 -3.11 -7.91
C SER A 341 23.33 -3.43 -6.80
N VAL A 342 23.19 -2.82 -5.61
CA VAL A 342 23.96 -3.19 -4.41
C VAL A 342 23.62 -4.63 -3.98
N ILE A 343 22.35 -5.03 -3.99
CA ILE A 343 21.97 -6.43 -3.68
C ILE A 343 22.52 -7.40 -4.73
N HIS A 344 22.36 -7.08 -6.02
CA HIS A 344 22.84 -7.90 -7.12
C HIS A 344 24.36 -8.16 -7.00
N ASN A 345 25.14 -7.09 -6.82
CA ASN A 345 26.60 -7.16 -6.75
C ASN A 345 27.11 -7.79 -5.43
N GLN A 346 26.36 -7.68 -4.33
CA GLN A 346 26.84 -8.11 -3.00
C GLN A 346 26.21 -9.41 -2.47
N ARG A 347 25.22 -10.03 -3.13
CA ARG A 347 24.53 -11.23 -2.60
C ARG A 347 25.44 -12.44 -2.40
N GLY A 348 26.41 -12.67 -3.28
CA GLY A 348 27.10 -13.97 -3.35
C GLY A 348 26.08 -15.12 -3.46
N ASP A 349 26.30 -16.22 -2.74
CA ASP A 349 25.46 -17.42 -2.82
C ASP A 349 24.12 -17.35 -2.09
N LEU A 350 23.73 -16.18 -1.57
CA LEU A 350 22.46 -16.03 -0.86
C LEU A 350 21.28 -16.01 -1.86
N PRO A 351 20.22 -16.82 -1.64
CA PRO A 351 18.97 -16.70 -2.39
C PRO A 351 18.32 -15.33 -2.16
N VAL A 352 17.92 -14.66 -3.23
CA VAL A 352 17.31 -13.33 -3.18
C VAL A 352 16.01 -13.28 -3.97
N VAL A 353 14.99 -12.65 -3.41
CA VAL A 353 13.78 -12.23 -4.14
C VAL A 353 13.68 -10.71 -4.10
N ILE A 354 13.46 -10.07 -5.24
CA ILE A 354 13.11 -8.65 -5.34
C ILE A 354 11.65 -8.55 -5.77
N ILE A 355 10.82 -7.94 -4.92
CA ILE A 355 9.43 -7.59 -5.26
C ILE A 355 9.41 -6.12 -5.71
N ARG A 356 8.92 -5.88 -6.93
CA ARG A 356 8.67 -4.58 -7.53
C ARG A 356 7.16 -4.33 -7.67
N PRO A 357 6.48 -3.82 -6.63
CA PRO A 357 5.10 -3.39 -6.77
C PRO A 357 5.01 -2.08 -7.57
N SER A 358 3.89 -1.89 -8.28
CA SER A 358 3.49 -0.57 -8.79
C SER A 358 2.88 0.29 -7.68
N VAL A 359 1.88 1.12 -7.97
CA VAL A 359 1.25 2.02 -6.99
C VAL A 359 0.35 1.21 -6.06
N ILE A 360 0.84 0.89 -4.85
CA ILE A 360 0.04 0.12 -3.88
C ILE A 360 -1.10 0.98 -3.32
N GLU A 361 -2.32 0.53 -3.56
CA GLU A 361 -3.56 1.14 -3.05
C GLU A 361 -4.26 0.18 -2.05
N SER A 362 -5.47 0.57 -1.60
CA SER A 362 -6.26 -0.17 -0.60
C SER A 362 -6.47 -1.66 -0.91
N SER A 363 -6.74 -2.48 0.11
CA SER A 363 -7.05 -3.90 -0.09
C SER A 363 -8.29 -4.15 -0.97
N TYR A 364 -8.23 -5.18 -1.81
CA TYR A 364 -9.37 -5.65 -2.61
C TYR A 364 -10.31 -6.52 -1.79
N LYS A 365 -9.76 -7.52 -1.09
CA LYS A 365 -10.49 -8.53 -0.30
C LYS A 365 -10.00 -8.60 1.15
N GLU A 366 -8.69 -8.62 1.40
CA GLU A 366 -8.11 -9.01 2.68
C GLU A 366 -7.32 -7.91 3.42
N PRO A 367 -7.30 -7.91 4.77
CA PRO A 367 -8.17 -8.71 5.65
C PRO A 367 -9.64 -8.27 5.60
N PHE A 368 -9.93 -7.13 5.02
CA PHE A 368 -11.28 -6.70 4.65
C PHE A 368 -11.19 -5.69 3.50
N PRO A 369 -12.21 -5.58 2.63
CA PRO A 369 -12.17 -4.70 1.46
C PRO A 369 -11.98 -3.21 1.84
N GLY A 370 -11.19 -2.50 1.04
CA GLY A 370 -11.03 -1.06 1.10
C GLY A 370 -10.29 -0.60 2.37
N TRP A 371 -9.40 -1.42 2.92
CA TRP A 371 -8.50 -0.98 4.00
C TRP A 371 -7.29 -0.27 3.40
N LEU A 372 -7.09 0.97 3.85
CA LEU A 372 -5.92 1.80 3.66
C LEU A 372 -5.55 2.44 5.00
N GLN A 373 -4.35 3.03 5.08
CA GLN A 373 -3.91 3.77 6.25
C GLN A 373 -3.25 5.09 5.81
N GLY A 374 -3.90 6.22 6.09
CA GLY A 374 -3.54 7.56 5.64
C GLY A 374 -3.71 7.79 4.12
N ILE A 375 -3.76 9.07 3.73
CA ILE A 375 -3.95 9.54 2.35
C ILE A 375 -2.65 9.44 1.53
N ARG A 376 -2.66 8.76 0.37
CA ARG A 376 -1.46 8.43 -0.45
C ARG A 376 -1.72 8.48 -1.95
N MET A 377 -0.63 8.51 -2.73
CA MET A 377 -0.60 8.18 -4.17
C MET A 377 -1.73 8.82 -4.98
N SER A 378 -2.80 8.12 -5.37
CA SER A 378 -3.90 8.74 -6.14
C SER A 378 -4.86 9.59 -5.29
N ASP A 379 -4.99 9.30 -4.00
CA ASP A 379 -5.92 9.93 -3.06
C ASP A 379 -5.88 11.47 -3.06
N PRO A 380 -4.72 12.18 -3.03
CA PRO A 380 -4.71 13.64 -2.93
C PRO A 380 -5.41 14.34 -4.10
N ILE A 381 -5.35 13.74 -5.30
CA ILE A 381 -6.02 14.22 -6.51
C ILE A 381 -7.52 13.99 -6.37
N ILE A 382 -7.93 12.75 -6.08
CA ILE A 382 -9.32 12.32 -5.92
C ILE A 382 -10.02 13.13 -4.82
N LEU A 383 -9.32 13.35 -3.70
CA LEU A 383 -9.80 14.14 -2.55
C LEU A 383 -9.78 15.65 -2.77
N ALA A 384 -9.01 16.18 -3.72
CA ALA A 384 -9.10 17.59 -4.13
C ALA A 384 -10.25 17.79 -5.13
N TYR A 385 -10.43 16.82 -6.03
CA TYR A 385 -11.51 16.76 -7.01
C TYR A 385 -12.89 16.66 -6.35
N GLY A 386 -13.09 15.67 -5.47
CA GLY A 386 -14.32 15.47 -4.69
C GLY A 386 -14.63 16.55 -3.63
N LYS A 387 -13.85 17.63 -3.59
CA LYS A 387 -14.09 18.85 -2.81
C LYS A 387 -14.23 20.10 -3.71
N GLY A 388 -14.33 19.92 -5.03
CA GLY A 388 -14.40 20.99 -6.04
C GLY A 388 -13.19 21.92 -6.07
N GLN A 389 -12.04 21.51 -5.53
CA GLN A 389 -10.88 22.38 -5.42
C GLN A 389 -10.10 22.50 -6.74
N ILE A 390 -10.26 21.50 -7.60
CA ILE A 390 -9.66 21.27 -8.91
C ILE A 390 -10.63 20.43 -9.76
N SER A 391 -10.70 20.66 -11.07
CA SER A 391 -11.36 19.77 -12.06
C SER A 391 -10.57 19.76 -13.38
N ASP A 392 -9.29 20.06 -13.30
CA ASP A 392 -8.31 20.13 -14.38
C ASP A 392 -7.13 19.20 -14.01
N PHE A 393 -6.50 18.54 -14.98
CA PHE A 393 -5.44 17.56 -14.72
C PHE A 393 -4.35 17.59 -15.78
N TRP A 394 -3.07 17.50 -15.37
CA TRP A 394 -1.94 17.35 -16.30
C TRP A 394 -1.58 15.87 -16.41
N GLY A 395 -1.83 15.29 -17.58
CA GLY A 395 -1.72 13.85 -17.83
C GLY A 395 -2.32 13.48 -19.18
N ASP A 396 -1.94 12.33 -19.73
CA ASP A 396 -2.68 11.71 -20.83
C ASP A 396 -3.83 10.87 -20.26
N TYR A 397 -5.05 11.15 -20.71
CA TYR A 397 -6.24 10.35 -20.44
C TYR A 397 -6.03 8.86 -20.77
N LYS A 398 -5.23 8.56 -21.81
CA LYS A 398 -4.96 7.20 -22.30
C LYS A 398 -3.78 6.50 -21.60
N SER A 399 -2.96 7.23 -20.83
CA SER A 399 -1.86 6.66 -20.05
C SER A 399 -2.37 5.55 -19.13
N LEU A 400 -1.54 4.54 -18.90
CA LEU A 400 -1.84 3.52 -17.90
C LEU A 400 -1.69 4.12 -16.50
N MET A 401 -2.59 3.74 -15.59
CA MET A 401 -2.53 4.07 -14.17
C MET A 401 -2.27 2.77 -13.41
N ASP A 402 -1.00 2.41 -13.27
CA ASP A 402 -0.63 1.11 -12.71
C ASP A 402 -0.75 1.09 -11.18
N ILE A 403 -1.93 0.71 -10.70
CA ILE A 403 -2.25 0.49 -9.29
C ILE A 403 -2.37 -1.00 -8.98
N ILE A 404 -2.04 -1.38 -7.74
CA ILE A 404 -2.07 -2.77 -7.26
C ILE A 404 -2.68 -2.83 -5.84
N PRO A 405 -3.69 -3.67 -5.57
CA PRO A 405 -4.22 -3.84 -4.21
C PRO A 405 -3.18 -4.44 -3.25
N VAL A 406 -3.06 -3.89 -2.04
CA VAL A 406 -2.03 -4.32 -1.05
C VAL A 406 -2.05 -5.82 -0.73
N ASP A 407 -3.22 -6.45 -0.72
CA ASP A 407 -3.40 -7.87 -0.45
C ASP A 407 -2.90 -8.77 -1.58
N MET A 408 -3.00 -8.34 -2.84
CA MET A 408 -2.35 -9.04 -3.97
C MET A 408 -0.83 -8.97 -3.84
N VAL A 409 -0.25 -7.82 -3.46
CA VAL A 409 1.19 -7.69 -3.19
C VAL A 409 1.62 -8.61 -2.04
N VAL A 410 0.85 -8.67 -0.95
CA VAL A 410 1.12 -9.56 0.19
C VAL A 410 1.08 -11.03 -0.20
N ASN A 411 0.05 -11.45 -0.95
CA ASN A 411 -0.11 -12.83 -1.39
C ASN A 411 1.03 -13.26 -2.35
N ALA A 412 1.36 -12.42 -3.34
CA ALA A 412 2.49 -12.64 -4.25
C ALA A 412 3.83 -12.77 -3.48
N THR A 413 4.03 -11.92 -2.47
CA THR A 413 5.23 -11.94 -1.61
C THR A 413 5.34 -13.26 -0.84
N ILE A 414 4.25 -13.73 -0.25
CA ILE A 414 4.23 -14.97 0.53
C ILE A 414 4.50 -16.19 -0.37
N ALA A 415 3.87 -16.24 -1.56
CA ALA A 415 4.13 -17.28 -2.56
C ALA A 415 5.61 -17.27 -3.03
N ALA A 416 6.15 -16.09 -3.35
CA ALA A 416 7.55 -15.96 -3.77
C ALA A 416 8.53 -16.37 -2.65
N MET A 417 8.23 -16.04 -1.39
CA MET A 417 9.04 -16.52 -0.26
C MET A 417 9.07 -18.04 -0.16
N ALA A 418 7.91 -18.69 -0.24
CA ALA A 418 7.81 -20.14 -0.17
C ALA A 418 8.58 -20.82 -1.31
N LYS A 419 8.41 -20.34 -2.55
CA LYS A 419 9.11 -20.84 -3.75
C LYS A 419 10.62 -20.79 -3.62
N HIS A 420 11.17 -19.63 -3.24
CA HIS A 420 12.61 -19.36 -3.28
C HIS A 420 13.36 -19.75 -2.00
N SER A 421 12.66 -20.08 -0.92
CA SER A 421 13.25 -20.61 0.33
C SER A 421 13.91 -21.98 0.19
N ARG A 422 13.72 -22.67 -0.95
CA ARG A 422 14.15 -24.06 -1.20
C ARG A 422 15.66 -24.25 -1.41
N GLY A 423 16.48 -23.19 -1.24
CA GLY A 423 17.94 -23.27 -1.16
C GLY A 423 18.70 -23.12 -2.49
N VAL A 424 18.03 -22.72 -3.56
CA VAL A 424 18.67 -22.40 -4.85
C VAL A 424 19.27 -20.99 -4.80
N SER A 425 20.55 -20.83 -5.16
CA SER A 425 21.25 -19.53 -5.22
C SER A 425 20.86 -18.71 -6.47
N GLU A 426 19.57 -18.41 -6.62
CA GLU A 426 19.08 -17.45 -7.61
C GLU A 426 18.78 -16.07 -7.01
N LEU A 427 18.83 -15.04 -7.85
CA LEU A 427 18.18 -13.76 -7.59
C LEU A 427 16.99 -13.66 -8.54
N LYS A 428 15.78 -13.72 -7.98
CA LYS A 428 14.53 -13.65 -8.73
C LYS A 428 13.90 -12.27 -8.57
N VAL A 429 13.38 -11.72 -9.67
CA VAL A 429 12.60 -10.48 -9.66
C VAL A 429 11.15 -10.79 -10.00
N TYR A 430 10.23 -10.13 -9.29
CA TYR A 430 8.79 -10.17 -9.54
C TYR A 430 8.26 -8.75 -9.67
N ASN A 431 7.75 -8.40 -10.83
CA ASN A 431 6.92 -7.21 -11.03
C ASN A 431 5.49 -7.60 -10.60
N VAL A 432 4.96 -6.91 -9.60
CA VAL A 432 3.61 -7.14 -9.08
C VAL A 432 2.77 -5.91 -9.42
N THR A 433 2.23 -5.94 -10.63
CA THR A 433 1.81 -4.77 -11.42
C THR A 433 0.58 -5.09 -12.26
N SER A 434 -0.15 -4.07 -12.71
CA SER A 434 -1.38 -4.21 -13.50
C SER A 434 -1.21 -3.93 -15.00
N SER A 435 -0.15 -3.23 -15.42
CA SER A 435 0.04 -2.77 -16.81
C SER A 435 0.32 -3.87 -17.85
N SER A 436 0.72 -5.06 -17.42
CA SER A 436 0.98 -6.29 -18.21
C SER A 436 -0.27 -7.02 -18.70
N HIS A 437 -1.44 -6.73 -18.14
CA HIS A 437 -2.63 -7.56 -18.32
C HIS A 437 -3.51 -7.08 -19.48
N ALA A 438 -4.44 -7.94 -19.92
CA ALA A 438 -5.40 -7.60 -20.98
C ALA A 438 -6.42 -6.52 -20.56
N ASN A 439 -6.59 -6.30 -19.25
CA ASN A 439 -7.49 -5.32 -18.65
C ASN A 439 -6.71 -4.31 -17.76
N PRO A 440 -5.85 -3.44 -18.33
CA PRO A 440 -5.09 -2.46 -17.55
C PRO A 440 -5.87 -1.15 -17.37
N LEU A 441 -5.91 -0.61 -16.16
CA LEU A 441 -6.60 0.65 -15.85
C LEU A 441 -5.88 1.86 -16.49
N ARG A 442 -6.65 2.81 -17.03
CA ARG A 442 -6.14 4.12 -17.50
C ARG A 442 -6.42 5.26 -16.53
N VAL A 443 -5.62 6.32 -16.62
CA VAL A 443 -5.81 7.55 -15.85
C VAL A 443 -7.20 8.15 -16.08
N GLY A 444 -7.67 8.19 -17.33
CA GLY A 444 -9.01 8.70 -17.68
C GLY A 444 -10.16 7.86 -17.13
N GLU A 445 -9.99 6.54 -17.04
CA GLU A 445 -10.98 5.61 -16.51
C GLU A 445 -11.11 5.76 -14.99
N LEU A 446 -9.98 5.80 -14.27
CA LEU A 446 -9.96 6.09 -12.82
C LEU A 446 -10.69 7.39 -12.48
N MET A 447 -10.48 8.45 -13.25
CA MET A 447 -11.10 9.75 -12.99
C MET A 447 -12.59 9.80 -13.37
N ASN A 448 -13.03 9.02 -14.36
CA ASN A 448 -14.47 8.84 -14.66
C ASN A 448 -15.19 8.04 -13.57
N LEU A 449 -14.61 6.92 -13.11
CA LEU A 449 -15.14 6.12 -11.99
C LEU A 449 -15.19 6.94 -10.69
N SER A 450 -14.16 7.77 -10.47
CA SER A 450 -14.13 8.74 -9.36
C SER A 450 -15.24 9.79 -9.49
N HIS A 451 -15.48 10.35 -10.69
CA HIS A 451 -16.56 11.30 -10.93
C HIS A 451 -17.94 10.72 -10.59
N GLN A 452 -18.24 9.52 -11.11
CA GLN A 452 -19.48 8.79 -10.84
C GLN A 452 -19.68 8.57 -9.33
N HIS A 453 -18.70 7.96 -8.65
CA HIS A 453 -18.80 7.75 -7.20
C HIS A 453 -18.96 9.07 -6.41
N LEU A 454 -18.24 10.13 -6.78
CA LEU A 454 -18.24 11.38 -6.02
C LEU A 454 -19.49 12.23 -6.25
N CYS A 455 -20.21 12.02 -7.36
CA CYS A 455 -21.56 12.55 -7.55
C CYS A 455 -22.61 11.81 -6.71
N ASP A 456 -22.57 10.46 -6.70
CA ASP A 456 -23.53 9.64 -5.95
C ASP A 456 -23.26 9.63 -4.43
N SER A 457 -22.00 9.81 -4.04
CA SER A 457 -21.48 9.70 -2.67
C SER A 457 -20.49 10.86 -2.34
N PRO A 458 -20.93 12.13 -2.30
CA PRO A 458 -20.05 13.29 -2.05
C PRO A 458 -19.22 13.22 -0.76
N LEU A 459 -18.04 13.87 -0.74
CA LEU A 459 -17.16 13.96 0.44
C LEU A 459 -17.61 15.05 1.45
N THR A 460 -18.64 15.80 1.13
CA THR A 460 -19.20 16.92 1.92
C THR A 460 -20.72 16.84 1.97
N GLU A 461 -21.31 17.28 3.09
CA GLU A 461 -22.76 17.38 3.26
C GLU A 461 -23.38 18.45 2.34
N THR A 462 -22.60 19.49 1.99
CA THR A 462 -22.97 20.45 0.95
C THR A 462 -22.96 19.76 -0.42
N PHE A 463 -24.12 19.74 -1.09
CA PHE A 463 -24.22 19.34 -2.49
C PHE A 463 -23.35 20.25 -3.38
N MET A 464 -22.65 19.64 -4.34
CA MET A 464 -21.75 20.32 -5.26
C MET A 464 -21.79 19.60 -6.60
N GLU A 465 -22.10 20.33 -7.66
CA GLU A 465 -22.01 19.80 -9.02
C GLU A 465 -20.54 19.68 -9.42
N LEU A 466 -20.05 18.44 -9.55
CA LEU A 466 -18.67 18.17 -9.96
C LEU A 466 -18.59 18.17 -11.49
N GLU A 467 -17.86 19.14 -12.04
CA GLU A 467 -17.44 19.12 -13.44
C GLU A 467 -16.66 17.83 -13.76
N ARG A 468 -16.82 17.26 -14.96
CA ARG A 468 -15.94 16.19 -15.44
C ARG A 468 -14.49 16.70 -15.54
N MET A 469 -13.53 15.88 -15.12
CA MET A 469 -12.12 16.26 -15.09
C MET A 469 -11.55 16.53 -16.49
N LYS A 470 -11.07 17.75 -16.71
CA LYS A 470 -10.46 18.20 -17.98
C LYS A 470 -8.97 17.85 -18.01
N PHE A 471 -8.58 17.02 -18.95
CA PHE A 471 -7.18 16.66 -19.18
C PHE A 471 -6.46 17.70 -20.04
N HIS A 472 -5.20 17.96 -19.71
CA HIS A 472 -4.28 18.86 -20.41
C HIS A 472 -2.99 18.09 -20.73
N SER A 473 -2.48 18.23 -21.95
CA SER A 473 -1.19 17.64 -22.35
C SER A 473 0.02 18.49 -21.93
N SER A 474 -0.14 19.81 -21.82
CA SER A 474 0.95 20.72 -21.40
C SER A 474 0.72 21.30 -20.00
N LEU A 475 1.83 21.47 -19.26
CA LEU A 475 1.82 22.15 -17.97
C LEU A 475 1.32 23.60 -18.08
N GLU A 476 1.61 24.29 -19.19
CA GLU A 476 1.15 25.66 -19.43
C GLU A 476 -0.37 25.74 -19.57
N GLY A 477 -0.99 24.82 -20.32
CA GLY A 477 -2.45 24.73 -20.47
C GLY A 477 -3.13 24.44 -19.12
N PHE A 478 -2.59 23.46 -18.37
CA PHE A 478 -3.03 23.16 -17.02
C PHE A 478 -2.92 24.38 -16.09
N THR A 479 -1.75 25.00 -16.03
CA THR A 479 -1.45 26.16 -15.16
C THR A 479 -2.39 27.33 -15.46
N SER A 480 -2.64 27.60 -16.75
CA SER A 480 -3.55 28.66 -17.20
C SER A 480 -5.01 28.35 -16.83
N SER A 481 -5.44 27.10 -16.94
CA SER A 481 -6.79 26.66 -16.55
C SER A 481 -7.01 26.78 -15.03
N ILE A 482 -6.06 26.32 -14.23
CA ILE A 482 -6.08 26.45 -12.76
C ILE A 482 -6.03 27.93 -12.35
N PHE A 483 -5.17 28.74 -12.97
CA PHE A 483 -5.09 30.19 -12.74
C PHE A 483 -6.45 30.86 -12.97
N ASN A 484 -7.08 30.61 -14.12
CA ASN A 484 -8.39 31.18 -14.46
C ASN A 484 -9.50 30.72 -13.50
N ARG A 485 -9.50 29.44 -13.10
CA ARG A 485 -10.47 28.89 -12.13
C ARG A 485 -10.32 29.52 -10.75
N ILE A 486 -9.09 29.69 -10.26
CA ILE A 486 -8.81 30.39 -8.99
C ILE A 486 -9.21 31.87 -9.10
N ALA A 487 -8.85 32.54 -10.19
CA ALA A 487 -9.13 33.95 -10.41
C ALA A 487 -10.65 34.24 -10.50
N LYS A 488 -11.44 33.37 -11.14
CA LYS A 488 -12.90 33.47 -11.09
C LYS A 488 -13.45 33.28 -9.67
N HIS A 489 -12.94 32.30 -8.92
CA HIS A 489 -13.39 32.05 -7.55
C HIS A 489 -12.98 33.15 -6.55
N GLU A 490 -11.89 33.89 -6.79
CA GLU A 490 -11.50 35.05 -5.97
C GLU A 490 -12.25 36.35 -6.31
N ARG A 491 -12.90 36.45 -7.50
CA ARG A 491 -13.57 37.69 -7.98
C ARG A 491 -15.09 37.61 -8.12
N GLY A 492 -15.66 36.42 -8.30
CA GLY A 492 -17.01 36.28 -8.89
C GLY A 492 -17.01 36.63 -10.38
N ASP A 493 -18.15 37.04 -10.92
CA ASP A 493 -18.32 37.39 -12.35
C ASP A 493 -17.92 38.85 -12.69
N ALA A 494 -17.01 39.45 -11.91
CA ALA A 494 -16.55 40.83 -12.10
C ALA A 494 -15.25 40.92 -12.93
N ASP A 495 -15.33 41.47 -14.14
CA ASP A 495 -14.17 41.69 -15.01
C ASP A 495 -13.36 42.94 -14.63
N SER A 496 -12.30 42.77 -13.84
CA SER A 496 -11.13 43.67 -13.89
C SER A 496 -9.83 43.02 -13.40
N HIS A 497 -8.79 43.18 -14.22
CA HIS A 497 -7.36 42.95 -13.98
C HIS A 497 -6.86 41.58 -13.41
N THR A 498 -5.55 41.38 -13.56
CA THR A 498 -4.92 40.07 -13.80
C THR A 498 -4.13 39.47 -12.63
N ALA A 499 -4.18 40.06 -11.43
CA ALA A 499 -3.37 39.60 -10.30
C ALA A 499 -4.16 38.70 -9.32
N LEU A 500 -3.76 37.42 -9.20
CA LEU A 500 -4.20 36.55 -8.10
C LEU A 500 -3.76 37.08 -6.73
N SER A 501 -4.56 36.83 -5.70
CA SER A 501 -4.20 37.14 -4.31
C SER A 501 -2.99 36.30 -3.84
N MET A 502 -2.38 36.65 -2.71
CA MET A 502 -1.34 35.79 -2.09
C MET A 502 -1.86 34.38 -1.74
N LYS A 503 -3.16 34.23 -1.48
CA LYS A 503 -3.80 32.92 -1.24
C LYS A 503 -4.02 32.18 -2.56
N GLY A 504 -4.48 32.88 -3.59
CA GLY A 504 -4.66 32.35 -4.95
C GLY A 504 -3.35 31.87 -5.57
N LYS A 505 -2.28 32.67 -5.48
CA LYS A 505 -0.93 32.29 -5.92
C LYS A 505 -0.46 31.00 -5.23
N ARG A 506 -0.48 30.97 -3.89
CA ARG A 506 -0.11 29.76 -3.12
C ARG A 506 -0.95 28.51 -3.46
N LYS A 507 -2.23 28.69 -3.86
CA LYS A 507 -3.09 27.59 -4.34
C LYS A 507 -2.71 27.13 -5.75
N LEU A 508 -2.33 28.04 -6.64
CA LEU A 508 -1.79 27.73 -7.97
C LEU A 508 -0.43 27.02 -7.85
N ASP A 509 0.51 27.59 -7.09
CA ASP A 509 1.85 27.03 -6.85
C ASP A 509 1.77 25.60 -6.32
N TYR A 510 0.83 25.36 -5.38
CA TYR A 510 0.53 24.03 -4.84
C TYR A 510 0.07 23.04 -5.92
N PHE A 511 -0.91 23.40 -6.75
CA PHE A 511 -1.39 22.50 -7.81
C PHE A 511 -0.39 22.28 -8.94
N VAL A 512 0.42 23.30 -9.28
CA VAL A 512 1.54 23.16 -10.22
C VAL A 512 2.63 22.24 -9.66
N SER A 513 2.95 22.34 -8.37
CA SER A 513 3.86 21.42 -7.69
C SER A 513 3.30 19.99 -7.63
N LEU A 514 2.00 19.85 -7.37
CA LEU A 514 1.32 18.55 -7.33
C LEU A 514 1.35 17.88 -8.71
N ALA A 515 0.97 18.61 -9.76
CA ALA A 515 0.99 18.12 -11.14
C ALA A 515 2.41 17.66 -11.57
N ARG A 516 3.45 18.45 -11.24
CA ARG A 516 4.87 18.06 -11.45
C ARG A 516 5.32 16.85 -10.64
N THR A 517 4.64 16.51 -9.54
CA THR A 517 4.95 15.31 -8.75
C THR A 517 4.35 14.04 -9.38
N TYR A 518 3.28 14.18 -10.16
CA TYR A 518 2.55 13.07 -10.79
C TYR A 518 2.82 12.88 -12.29
N GLU A 519 3.34 13.87 -13.01
CA GLU A 519 3.67 13.79 -14.45
C GLU A 519 4.40 12.48 -14.85
N PRO A 520 5.43 11.99 -14.13
CA PRO A 520 6.09 10.73 -14.46
C PRO A 520 5.18 9.48 -14.47
N TYR A 521 4.03 9.56 -13.81
CA TYR A 521 3.05 8.50 -13.64
C TYR A 521 1.81 8.73 -14.54
N THR A 522 1.50 9.98 -14.89
CA THR A 522 0.33 10.36 -15.70
C THR A 522 0.64 10.47 -17.20
N PHE A 523 1.91 10.31 -17.58
CA PHE A 523 2.39 10.16 -18.96
C PHE A 523 3.25 8.89 -19.13
N PHE A 524 3.11 7.89 -18.24
CA PHE A 524 3.96 6.70 -18.23
C PHE A 524 3.67 5.76 -19.42
N GLN A 525 4.63 5.65 -20.35
CA GLN A 525 4.46 4.91 -21.61
C GLN A 525 4.93 3.45 -21.57
N ALA A 526 5.37 2.96 -20.41
CA ALA A 526 5.88 1.60 -20.27
C ALA A 526 4.83 0.63 -19.70
N ARG A 527 5.08 -0.66 -19.90
CA ARG A 527 4.40 -1.79 -19.25
C ARG A 527 5.43 -2.64 -18.55
N PHE A 528 5.16 -3.03 -17.32
CA PHE A 528 5.99 -3.98 -16.59
C PHE A 528 5.59 -5.40 -17.00
N ASP A 529 6.52 -6.16 -17.59
CA ASP A 529 6.35 -7.60 -17.83
C ASP A 529 6.26 -8.33 -16.47
N ASP A 530 5.49 -9.41 -16.43
CA ASP A 530 5.08 -10.15 -15.24
C ASP A 530 5.19 -11.67 -15.44
N THR A 531 6.02 -12.11 -16.40
CA THR A 531 6.17 -13.51 -16.81
C THR A 531 6.52 -14.47 -15.66
N ASN A 532 7.34 -14.03 -14.70
CA ASN A 532 7.65 -14.76 -13.46
C ASN A 532 6.46 -14.74 -12.51
N THR A 533 5.77 -13.61 -12.32
CA THR A 533 4.55 -13.50 -11.49
C THR A 533 3.46 -14.44 -12.00
N LYS A 534 3.17 -14.44 -13.31
CA LYS A 534 2.25 -15.38 -13.97
C LYS A 534 2.67 -16.83 -13.80
N ARG A 535 3.97 -17.14 -13.94
CA ARG A 535 4.49 -18.50 -13.70
C ARG A 535 4.33 -18.93 -12.25
N LEU A 536 4.56 -18.05 -11.28
CA LEU A 536 4.37 -18.34 -9.87
C LEU A 536 2.89 -18.64 -9.55
N ILE A 537 1.93 -17.95 -10.17
CA ILE A 537 0.50 -18.27 -10.06
C ILE A 537 0.21 -19.68 -10.61
N GLN A 538 0.81 -20.04 -11.75
CA GLN A 538 0.67 -21.37 -12.37
C GLN A 538 1.31 -22.51 -11.57
N GLU A 539 2.24 -22.21 -10.65
CA GLU A 539 2.90 -23.19 -9.78
C GLU A 539 2.18 -23.43 -8.45
N LEU A 540 1.18 -22.60 -8.09
CA LEU A 540 0.37 -22.79 -6.89
C LEU A 540 -0.52 -24.04 -7.01
N SER A 541 -0.80 -24.70 -5.88
CA SER A 541 -1.94 -25.63 -5.83
C SER A 541 -3.27 -24.87 -5.94
N VAL A 542 -4.36 -25.59 -6.23
CA VAL A 542 -5.71 -25.00 -6.34
C VAL A 542 -6.16 -24.39 -4.99
N GLU A 543 -5.69 -24.91 -3.88
CA GLU A 543 -5.97 -24.43 -2.52
C GLU A 543 -5.10 -23.22 -2.17
N GLU A 544 -3.84 -23.23 -2.59
CA GLU A 544 -2.94 -22.07 -2.46
C GLU A 544 -3.43 -20.89 -3.29
N GLY A 545 -3.83 -21.09 -4.55
CA GLY A 545 -4.36 -20.02 -5.40
C GLY A 545 -5.64 -19.37 -4.87
N LYS A 546 -6.49 -20.14 -4.16
CA LYS A 546 -7.67 -19.61 -3.44
C LYS A 546 -7.29 -18.87 -2.15
N MET A 547 -6.25 -19.32 -1.44
CA MET A 547 -5.85 -18.75 -0.15
C MET A 547 -4.89 -17.56 -0.28
N PHE A 548 -4.14 -17.49 -1.39
CA PHE A 548 -3.14 -16.48 -1.71
C PHE A 548 -3.38 -15.99 -3.15
N GLU A 549 -4.56 -15.45 -3.40
CA GLU A 549 -4.96 -14.92 -4.70
C GLU A 549 -4.18 -13.61 -5.02
N PHE A 550 -3.51 -13.56 -6.18
CA PHE A 550 -2.86 -12.33 -6.70
C PHE A 550 -2.86 -12.23 -8.24
N ASP A 551 -3.74 -12.97 -8.93
CA ASP A 551 -3.97 -12.74 -10.37
C ASP A 551 -4.86 -11.50 -10.56
N ILE A 552 -4.25 -10.40 -10.99
CA ILE A 552 -4.96 -9.15 -11.29
C ILE A 552 -5.61 -9.14 -12.69
N SER A 553 -5.41 -10.17 -13.54
CA SER A 553 -6.01 -10.21 -14.88
C SER A 553 -7.55 -10.23 -14.84
N GLY A 554 -8.14 -10.79 -13.78
CA GLY A 554 -9.58 -10.86 -13.54
C GLY A 554 -10.14 -9.76 -12.63
N ILE A 555 -9.41 -8.67 -12.36
CA ILE A 555 -9.92 -7.60 -11.48
C ILE A 555 -11.07 -6.82 -12.14
N ASP A 556 -12.14 -6.60 -11.39
CA ASP A 556 -13.20 -5.66 -11.75
C ASP A 556 -12.81 -4.27 -11.25
N TRP A 557 -12.35 -3.42 -12.18
CA TRP A 557 -11.93 -2.05 -11.86
C TRP A 557 -13.08 -1.13 -11.44
N GLU A 558 -14.29 -1.31 -11.98
CA GLU A 558 -15.45 -0.51 -11.54
C GLU A 558 -15.85 -0.90 -10.12
N HIS A 559 -15.93 -2.20 -9.83
CA HIS A 559 -16.18 -2.67 -8.47
C HIS A 559 -15.08 -2.21 -7.49
N TYR A 560 -13.80 -2.42 -7.82
CA TYR A 560 -12.70 -2.05 -6.94
C TYR A 560 -12.65 -0.53 -6.68
N ILE A 561 -12.76 0.32 -7.70
CA ILE A 561 -12.73 1.77 -7.49
C ILE A 561 -14.00 2.27 -6.79
N VAL A 562 -15.18 1.99 -7.35
CA VAL A 562 -16.44 2.62 -6.92
C VAL A 562 -16.98 2.03 -5.61
N ASN A 563 -16.78 0.72 -5.37
CA ASN A 563 -17.42 0.00 -4.26
C ASN A 563 -16.45 -0.42 -3.14
N VAL A 564 -15.13 -0.37 -3.37
CA VAL A 564 -14.12 -0.83 -2.39
C VAL A 564 -13.17 0.30 -1.98
N HIS A 565 -12.39 0.84 -2.92
CA HIS A 565 -11.34 1.83 -2.69
C HIS A 565 -11.91 3.20 -2.27
N LEU A 566 -12.82 3.80 -3.05
CA LEU A 566 -13.37 5.13 -2.74
C LEU A 566 -14.20 5.17 -1.43
N PRO A 567 -15.04 4.17 -1.11
CA PRO A 567 -15.63 4.03 0.23
C PRO A 567 -14.60 3.87 1.35
N GLY A 568 -13.50 3.15 1.09
CA GLY A 568 -12.35 3.04 1.99
C GLY A 568 -11.70 4.39 2.28
N LEU A 569 -11.32 5.11 1.24
CA LEU A 569 -10.72 6.44 1.28
C LEU A 569 -11.62 7.45 2.00
N LYS A 570 -12.91 7.45 1.69
CA LYS A 570 -13.91 8.30 2.35
C LYS A 570 -13.97 8.02 3.85
N ARG A 571 -13.89 6.75 4.27
CA ARG A 571 -13.85 6.34 5.68
C ARG A 571 -12.58 6.81 6.38
N GLU A 572 -11.40 6.59 5.80
CA GLU A 572 -10.12 7.02 6.40
C GLU A 572 -10.03 8.56 6.52
N LEU A 573 -10.52 9.31 5.52
CA LEU A 573 -10.65 10.77 5.56
C LEU A 573 -11.47 11.27 6.76
N PHE A 574 -12.52 10.54 7.16
CA PHE A 574 -13.29 10.89 8.35
C PHE A 574 -12.61 10.42 9.63
N THR A 575 -11.95 9.26 9.63
CA THR A 575 -11.15 8.77 10.78
C THR A 575 -9.97 9.71 11.11
N GLU A 576 -9.32 10.32 10.12
CA GLU A 576 -8.29 11.35 10.34
C GLU A 576 -8.85 12.63 10.99
N ARG A 577 -10.13 12.97 10.81
CA ARG A 577 -10.75 14.14 11.47
C ARG A 577 -11.06 13.91 12.95
N SER A 578 -11.07 12.67 13.41
CA SER A 578 -11.40 12.28 14.79
C SER A 578 -10.18 11.99 15.68
N ARG A 579 -8.95 12.22 15.18
CA ARG A 579 -7.67 11.94 15.85
C ARG A 579 -6.89 13.23 16.17
#